data_AF-A0A7K4S7Z8-F1
#
_entry.id   AF-A0A7K4S7Z8-F1
#
_cell.length_a   1.000
_cell.length_b   1.000
_cell.length_c   1.000
_cell.angle_alpha   90.00
_cell.angle_beta   90.00
_cell.angle_gamma   90.00
#
_symmetry.space_group_name_H-M   'P 1'
#
loop_
_entity.id
_entity.type
_entity.pdbx_description
1 polymer ?
#
loop_
_entity_poly.entity_id
_entity_poly.type
_entity_poly.pdbx_seq_one_letter_code
_entity_poly.pdbx_strand_id
1 'polypeptide(L)'
;AALHSSLPATGCKRPEIQNGRTMGLETVYRVTDVVVFECDFGYALKGSQESQCQFGGKWNPPVPICEKSKCLTGQAGASSC
;
A
#
# COMPACT_ATOMS: atom_id res chain seq x y z
N ALA A 1 5.75 -29.72 -14.78
CA ALA A 1 4.56 -29.24 -14.05
C ALA A 1 5.04 -28.59 -12.77
N ALA A 2 5.10 -27.26 -12.72
CA ALA A 2 5.47 -26.55 -11.50
C ALA A 2 4.29 -26.61 -10.52
N LEU A 3 4.48 -27.33 -9.42
CA LEU A 3 3.58 -27.37 -8.28
C LEU A 3 3.62 -26.02 -7.57
N HIS A 4 2.93 -25.00 -8.09
CA HIS A 4 2.46 -23.91 -7.25
C HIS A 4 1.16 -24.34 -6.57
N SER A 5 1.31 -25.30 -5.67
CA SER A 5 0.37 -25.57 -4.61
C SER A 5 0.22 -24.30 -3.77
N SER A 6 -0.99 -23.72 -3.76
CA SER A 6 -1.64 -23.15 -2.56
C SER A 6 -2.96 -22.52 -2.99
N LEU A 7 -4.04 -23.26 -2.75
CA LEU A 7 -5.43 -22.89 -2.44
C LEU A 7 -5.90 -21.44 -2.74
N PRO A 8 -7.19 -21.24 -3.10
CA PRO A 8 -7.81 -19.91 -3.15
C PRO A 8 -7.98 -19.33 -1.73
N ALA A 9 -6.88 -19.09 -1.02
CA ALA A 9 -6.87 -18.13 0.06
C ALA A 9 -7.19 -16.80 -0.61
N THR A 10 -8.33 -16.22 -0.28
CA THR A 10 -8.80 -14.93 -0.79
C THR A 10 -7.91 -13.80 -0.26
N GLY A 11 -6.63 -13.85 -0.63
CA GLY A 11 -5.61 -12.89 -0.32
C GLY A 11 -5.70 -11.70 -1.26
N CYS A 12 -5.10 -10.60 -0.86
CA CYS A 12 -5.10 -9.38 -1.62
C CYS A 12 -3.94 -9.40 -2.60
N LYS A 13 -4.21 -8.99 -3.84
CA LYS A 13 -3.14 -8.75 -4.80
C LYS A 13 -2.41 -7.47 -4.42
N ARG A 14 -1.12 -7.40 -4.78
CA ARG A 14 -0.32 -6.19 -4.66
C ARG A 14 -1.07 -5.01 -5.31
N PRO A 15 -1.38 -3.96 -4.56
CA PRO A 15 -2.04 -2.80 -5.12
C PRO A 15 -1.05 -1.99 -5.97
N GLU A 16 -1.55 -1.38 -7.05
CA GLU A 16 -0.80 -0.47 -7.89
C GLU A 16 -1.00 0.96 -7.42
N ILE A 17 0.10 1.70 -7.23
CA ILE A 17 0.09 3.08 -6.75
C ILE A 17 0.87 3.94 -7.72
N GLN A 18 0.25 5.02 -8.18
CA GLN A 18 0.90 5.97 -9.06
C GLN A 18 1.78 6.93 -8.26
N ASN A 19 3.03 7.13 -8.69
CA ASN A 19 4.03 7.96 -7.97
C ASN A 19 4.30 7.47 -6.53
N GLY A 20 4.23 6.16 -6.33
CA GLY A 20 4.52 5.52 -5.06
C GLY A 20 4.79 4.02 -5.23
N ARG A 21 5.10 3.36 -4.12
CA ARG A 21 5.43 1.94 -4.06
C ARG A 21 4.96 1.35 -2.74
N THR A 22 4.64 0.07 -2.75
CA THR A 22 4.54 -0.72 -1.51
C THR A 22 5.93 -1.14 -1.05
N MET A 23 6.16 -1.11 0.27
CA MET A 23 7.40 -1.63 0.89
C MET A 23 7.55 -3.15 0.76
N GLY A 24 6.45 -3.88 0.54
CA GLY A 24 6.50 -5.33 0.31
C GLY A 24 6.93 -5.70 -1.11
N LEU A 25 7.68 -6.80 -1.26
CA LEU A 25 7.98 -7.42 -2.57
C LEU A 25 6.94 -8.47 -2.98
N GLU A 26 6.07 -8.89 -2.07
CA GLU A 26 5.07 -9.91 -2.33
C GLU A 26 4.04 -9.44 -3.37
N THR A 27 3.68 -10.37 -4.25
CA THR A 27 2.64 -10.17 -5.27
C THR A 27 1.25 -10.53 -4.73
N VAL A 28 1.20 -11.36 -3.67
CA VAL A 28 -0.03 -11.82 -3.01
C VAL A 28 0.18 -11.73 -1.50
N TYR A 29 -0.76 -11.10 -0.82
CA TYR A 29 -0.79 -10.91 0.63
C TYR A 29 -1.93 -11.74 1.23
N ARG A 30 -1.71 -12.35 2.39
CA ARG A 30 -2.71 -13.12 3.12
C ARG A 30 -3.68 -12.19 3.84
N VAL A 31 -4.86 -12.70 4.17
CA VAL A 31 -5.79 -11.99 5.05
C VAL A 31 -5.09 -11.71 6.37
N THR A 32 -5.24 -10.49 6.90
CA THR A 32 -4.53 -9.89 8.06
C THR A 32 -3.14 -9.33 7.78
N ASP A 33 -2.53 -9.60 6.62
CA ASP A 33 -1.25 -8.98 6.28
C ASP A 33 -1.40 -7.47 6.10
N VAL A 34 -0.41 -6.73 6.60
CA VAL A 34 -0.34 -5.28 6.50
C VAL A 34 0.74 -4.90 5.50
N VAL A 35 0.39 -4.03 4.56
CA VAL A 35 1.34 -3.46 3.61
C VAL A 35 1.51 -1.97 3.88
N VAL A 36 2.76 -1.52 3.87
CA VAL A 36 3.12 -0.11 4.03
C VAL A 36 3.38 0.49 2.65
N PHE A 37 2.91 1.71 2.47
CA PHE A 37 3.03 2.48 1.24
C PHE A 37 3.99 3.65 1.41
N GLU A 38 4.73 3.91 0.36
CA GLU A 38 5.70 4.98 0.29
C GLU A 38 5.48 5.74 -1.01
N CYS A 39 5.29 7.05 -0.92
CA CYS A 39 5.21 7.90 -2.11
C CYS A 39 6.61 8.30 -2.56
N ASP A 40 6.74 8.53 -3.87
CA ASP A 40 7.98 9.02 -4.45
C ASP A 40 8.33 10.43 -3.93
N PHE A 41 9.61 10.81 -4.01
CA PHE A 41 10.05 12.11 -3.57
C PHE A 41 9.32 13.21 -4.36
N GLY A 42 8.62 14.11 -3.67
CA GLY A 42 7.77 15.10 -4.34
C GLY A 42 6.28 14.89 -4.15
N TYR A 43 5.88 13.74 -3.57
CA TYR A 43 4.50 13.36 -3.40
C TYR A 43 4.19 13.12 -1.92
N ALA A 44 3.03 13.61 -1.48
CA ALA A 44 2.48 13.34 -0.16
C ALA A 44 1.47 12.20 -0.25
N LEU A 45 1.53 11.31 0.73
CA LEU A 45 0.58 10.22 0.86
C LEU A 45 -0.74 10.77 1.40
N LYS A 46 -1.79 10.65 0.58
CA LYS A 46 -3.16 11.03 0.94
C LYS A 46 -3.96 9.77 1.29
N GLY A 47 -4.38 9.67 2.55
CA GLY A 47 -5.06 8.51 3.10
C GLY A 47 -4.21 7.82 4.16
N SER A 48 -4.26 6.49 4.20
CA SER A 48 -3.54 5.69 5.19
C SER A 48 -2.22 5.18 4.63
N GLN A 49 -1.13 5.38 5.37
CA GLN A 49 0.20 4.90 4.99
C GLN A 49 0.30 3.36 5.01
N GLU A 50 -0.60 2.70 5.70
CA GLU A 50 -0.68 1.25 5.80
C GLU A 50 -2.10 0.78 5.48
N SER A 51 -2.20 -0.35 4.78
CA SER A 51 -3.46 -1.04 4.52
C SER A 51 -3.34 -2.50 4.92
N GLN A 52 -4.39 -3.01 5.56
CA GLN A 52 -4.50 -4.42 5.89
C GLN A 52 -5.32 -5.16 4.83
N CYS A 53 -4.86 -6.33 4.43
CA CYS A 53 -5.65 -7.22 3.60
C CYS A 53 -6.79 -7.83 4.42
N GLN A 54 -8.03 -7.50 4.06
CA GLN A 54 -9.23 -8.04 4.68
C GLN A 54 -9.68 -9.33 4.02
N PHE A 55 -10.46 -10.10 4.77
CA PHE A 55 -11.15 -11.26 4.25
C PHE A 55 -12.06 -10.84 3.07
N GLY A 56 -11.87 -11.45 1.91
CA GLY A 56 -12.54 -11.02 0.66
C GLY A 56 -11.63 -10.30 -0.32
N GLY A 57 -10.31 -10.24 -0.07
CA GLY A 57 -9.33 -9.73 -1.03
C GLY A 57 -9.37 -8.21 -1.19
N LYS A 58 -9.82 -7.49 -0.16
CA LYS A 58 -9.93 -6.04 -0.15
C LYS A 58 -8.90 -5.42 0.78
N TRP A 59 -8.28 -4.34 0.34
CA TRP A 59 -7.43 -3.52 1.19
C TRP A 59 -8.29 -2.58 2.04
N ASN A 60 -8.12 -2.64 3.35
CA ASN A 60 -8.76 -1.72 4.28
C ASN A 60 -7.74 -1.21 5.33
N PRO A 61 -7.59 0.10 5.51
CA PRO A 61 -8.16 1.19 4.72
C PRO A 61 -7.81 1.10 3.21
N PRO A 62 -8.54 1.75 2.30
CA PRO A 62 -8.28 1.67 0.87
C PRO A 62 -6.88 2.18 0.53
N VAL A 63 -6.34 1.68 -0.59
CA VAL A 63 -5.00 2.03 -1.09
C VAL A 63 -4.85 3.56 -1.19
N PRO A 64 -3.79 4.15 -0.64
CA PRO A 64 -3.61 5.60 -0.62
C PRO A 64 -3.24 6.14 -2.00
N ILE A 65 -3.42 7.46 -2.15
CA ILE A 65 -3.07 8.19 -3.36
C ILE A 65 -1.86 9.08 -3.08
N CYS A 66 -0.84 9.01 -3.92
CA CYS A 66 0.30 9.91 -3.85
C CYS A 66 -0.01 11.17 -4.66
N GLU A 67 -0.34 12.27 -3.98
CA GLU A 67 -0.60 13.57 -4.59
C GLU A 67 0.65 14.45 -4.54
N LYS A 68 0.89 15.25 -5.58
CA LYS A 68 2.07 16.12 -5.62
C LYS A 68 2.00 17.13 -4.47
N SER A 69 2.88 16.98 -3.50
CA SER A 69 2.85 17.83 -2.31
C SER A 69 3.39 19.21 -2.67
N LYS A 70 2.66 20.26 -2.31
CA LYS A 70 3.16 21.64 -2.43
C LYS A 70 4.15 21.97 -1.31
N CYS A 71 4.11 21.21 -0.22
CA CYS A 71 5.01 21.31 0.93
C CYS A 71 5.82 20.01 1.01
N LEU A 72 7.03 20.01 0.48
CA LEU A 72 7.98 18.90 0.65
C LEU A 72 8.88 19.24 1.81
N THR A 73 8.42 18.95 3.01
CA THR A 73 9.31 18.78 4.16
C THR A 73 9.09 17.36 4.65
N GLY A 74 10.12 16.55 4.51
CA GLY A 74 10.07 15.12 4.76
C GLY A 74 9.66 14.79 6.19
N GLN A 75 8.90 13.70 6.31
CA GLN A 75 8.62 12.90 7.51
C GLN A 75 7.70 13.51 8.58
N ALA A 76 6.61 12.78 8.84
CA ALA A 76 5.87 12.72 10.11
C ALA A 76 5.68 14.05 10.85
N GLY A 77 4.92 14.97 10.27
CA GLY A 77 4.59 16.20 10.95
C GLY A 77 3.83 17.15 10.06
N ALA A 78 2.50 17.03 10.04
CA ALA A 78 1.66 18.14 9.65
C ALA A 78 1.88 19.25 10.70
N SER A 79 2.76 20.19 10.40
CA SER A 79 2.94 21.42 11.16
C SER A 79 3.26 22.52 10.15
N SER A 80 2.18 23.13 9.65
CA SER A 80 2.13 24.34 8.82
C SER A 80 2.96 24.35 7.52
N CYS A 81 2.30 23.95 6.42
CA CYS A 81 2.06 24.94 5.36
C CYS A 81 0.71 25.62 5.73
#